data_AF-A0A1H5ABY6-F1
#
_entry.id   AF-A0A1H5ABY6-F1
#
_cell.length_a   1.000
_cell.length_b   1.000
_cell.length_c   1.000
_cell.angle_alpha   90.00
_cell.angle_beta   90.00
_cell.angle_gamma   90.00
#
_symmetry.space_group_name_H-M   'P 1'
#
loop_
_entity.id
_entity.type
_entity.pdbx_description
1 polymer ?
#
loop_
_entity_poly.entity_id
_entity_poly.type
_entity_poly.pdbx_seq_one_letter_code
_entity_poly.pdbx_strand_id
1 'polypeptide(L)'
;MTIIPALALVLALTLATGCSSATGSPSGDGPLNGPDYSDAGSGNVCLPAKPGATVTFGGDELHNFGKKEVVVDSVRLAEPHGLRFAAAVLVPATTSFIGYDNHYPPSKFALASVGTGWQHRRPAVGATIAPQPANPKATHNLVLAIRVTGTSHVRMKGITVDYHVGGKKYRWHNVMSLSVETEKKACR
;
A
#
# COMPACT_ATOMS: atom_id res chain seq x y z
N MET A 1 -30.57 -43.50 -59.79
CA MET A 1 -29.79 -43.41 -58.55
C MET A 1 -28.66 -42.41 -58.78
N THR A 2 -28.92 -41.13 -58.49
CA THR A 2 -27.90 -40.07 -58.39
C THR A 2 -28.52 -38.90 -57.63
N ILE A 3 -27.74 -38.36 -56.70
CA ILE A 3 -28.10 -37.54 -55.55
C ILE A 3 -27.77 -36.07 -55.86
N ILE A 4 -28.63 -35.12 -55.48
CA ILE A 4 -28.25 -33.69 -55.34
C ILE A 4 -28.73 -33.22 -53.96
N PRO A 5 -27.84 -33.01 -52.97
CA PRO A 5 -28.19 -32.31 -51.74
C PRO A 5 -27.74 -30.85 -51.86
N ALA A 6 -28.70 -29.93 -51.77
CA ALA A 6 -28.42 -28.50 -51.62
C ALA A 6 -27.80 -28.27 -50.23
N LEU A 7 -26.55 -27.79 -50.22
CA LEU A 7 -25.75 -27.56 -49.02
C LEU A 7 -25.59 -26.06 -48.75
N ALA A 8 -25.66 -25.73 -47.47
CA ALA A 8 -24.98 -24.63 -46.79
C ALA A 8 -25.57 -23.21 -46.89
N LEU A 9 -26.51 -22.92 -45.98
CA LEU A 9 -26.74 -21.56 -45.47
C LEU A 9 -25.74 -21.31 -44.33
N VAL A 10 -24.64 -20.62 -44.63
CA VAL A 10 -23.62 -20.21 -43.65
C VAL A 10 -24.12 -18.96 -42.92
N LEU A 11 -24.62 -19.14 -41.70
CA LEU A 11 -24.98 -18.02 -40.81
C LEU A 11 -23.71 -17.58 -40.06
N ALA A 12 -23.06 -16.54 -40.56
CA ALA A 12 -21.90 -15.92 -39.93
C ALA A 12 -22.33 -15.10 -38.69
N LEU A 13 -22.22 -15.70 -37.49
CA LEU A 13 -22.25 -14.96 -36.24
C LEU A 13 -20.87 -14.33 -35.99
N THR A 14 -20.68 -13.10 -36.46
CA THR A 14 -19.58 -12.25 -36.03
C THR A 14 -19.84 -11.75 -34.61
N LEU A 15 -19.40 -12.53 -33.62
CA LEU A 15 -19.28 -12.05 -32.25
C LEU A 15 -18.17 -10.99 -32.22
N ALA A 16 -18.56 -9.72 -32.22
CA ALA A 16 -17.68 -8.61 -31.93
C ALA A 16 -17.14 -8.77 -30.50
N THR A 17 -15.93 -9.31 -30.38
CA THR A 17 -15.13 -9.27 -29.17
C THR A 17 -14.77 -7.81 -28.90
N GLY A 18 -15.60 -7.13 -28.11
CA GLY A 18 -15.29 -5.81 -27.57
C GLY A 18 -14.06 -5.92 -26.68
N CYS A 19 -12.90 -5.54 -27.23
CA CYS A 19 -11.69 -5.29 -26.47
C CYS A 19 -11.92 -4.08 -25.55
N SER A 20 -12.57 -4.27 -24.41
CA SER A 20 -12.58 -3.31 -23.32
C SER A 20 -11.24 -3.38 -22.57
N SER A 21 -10.14 -3.11 -23.26
CA SER A 21 -8.85 -2.84 -22.64
C SER A 21 -8.85 -1.40 -22.12
N ALA A 22 -9.70 -1.13 -21.14
CA ALA A 22 -9.48 0.00 -20.24
C ALA A 22 -8.34 -0.38 -19.30
N THR A 23 -7.11 -0.41 -19.84
CA THR A 23 -5.90 -0.29 -19.02
C THR A 23 -5.87 1.14 -18.50
N GLY A 24 -6.77 1.43 -17.56
CA GLY A 24 -6.87 2.71 -16.88
C GLY A 24 -5.64 2.88 -16.00
N SER A 25 -4.60 3.49 -16.56
CA SER A 25 -3.52 4.06 -15.76
C SER A 25 -4.15 4.96 -14.70
N PRO A 26 -3.70 4.88 -13.43
CA PRO A 26 -4.23 5.74 -12.39
C PRO A 26 -4.09 7.20 -12.81
N SER A 27 -5.20 7.92 -12.83
CA SER A 27 -5.29 9.23 -13.48
C SER A 27 -5.18 10.37 -12.45
N GLY A 28 -4.14 11.19 -12.57
CA GLY A 28 -3.96 12.44 -11.80
C GLY A 28 -3.80 12.26 -10.29
N ASP A 29 -3.60 13.37 -9.59
CA ASP A 29 -3.56 13.41 -8.13
C ASP A 29 -4.95 13.03 -7.61
N GLY A 30 -5.04 11.84 -7.00
CA GLY A 30 -6.28 11.38 -6.39
C GLY A 30 -6.50 12.00 -5.01
N PRO A 31 -7.67 11.77 -4.39
CA PRO A 31 -8.04 12.42 -3.13
C PRO A 31 -7.31 11.89 -1.90
N LEU A 32 -6.57 10.79 -2.03
CA LEU A 32 -5.73 10.25 -0.97
C LEU A 32 -4.42 11.03 -0.94
N ASN A 33 -4.15 11.73 0.17
CA ASN A 33 -2.88 12.39 0.42
C ASN A 33 -2.21 11.80 1.68
N GLY A 34 -0.90 11.98 1.78
CA GLY A 34 -0.12 11.68 2.98
C GLY A 34 0.61 12.93 3.45
N PRO A 35 1.63 12.80 4.32
CA PRO A 35 2.52 13.90 4.63
C PRO A 35 3.12 14.44 3.32
N ASP A 36 3.13 15.75 3.16
CA ASP A 36 3.76 16.37 1.99
C ASP A 36 5.28 16.23 2.12
N TYR A 37 5.84 15.27 1.39
CA TYR A 37 7.28 15.06 1.34
C TYR A 37 7.96 15.82 0.20
N SER A 38 7.24 16.63 -0.60
CA SER A 38 7.85 17.39 -1.69
C SER A 38 8.94 18.34 -1.19
N ASP A 39 8.75 18.87 0.02
CA ASP A 39 9.65 19.86 0.62
C ASP A 39 10.56 19.25 1.70
N ALA A 40 10.23 18.05 2.21
CA ALA A 40 10.97 17.39 3.29
C ALA A 40 12.20 16.60 2.81
N GLY A 41 12.34 16.39 1.49
CA GLY A 41 13.34 15.49 0.93
C GLY A 41 13.02 14.01 1.18
N SER A 42 13.78 13.11 0.54
CA SER A 42 13.65 11.67 0.79
C SER A 42 14.26 11.31 2.16
N GLY A 43 13.42 10.91 3.12
CA GLY A 43 13.90 10.34 4.37
C GLY A 43 14.33 8.88 4.21
N ASN A 44 15.24 8.43 5.07
CA ASN A 44 15.59 7.01 5.19
C ASN A 44 15.51 6.57 6.65
N VAL A 45 14.76 5.50 6.87
CA VAL A 45 14.68 4.82 8.15
C VAL A 45 15.68 3.68 8.13
N CYS A 46 16.54 3.60 9.15
CA CYS A 46 17.41 2.46 9.34
C CYS A 46 16.89 1.59 10.49
N LEU A 47 16.70 0.29 10.24
CA LEU A 47 16.32 -0.68 11.28
C LEU A 47 17.34 -1.83 11.37
N PRO A 48 17.82 -2.19 12.58
CA PRO A 48 18.60 -3.40 12.76
C PRO A 48 17.68 -4.63 12.82
N ALA A 49 17.79 -5.56 11.87
CA ALA A 49 17.01 -6.80 11.90
C ALA A 49 17.69 -7.94 11.13
N LYS A 50 17.62 -9.16 11.67
CA LYS A 50 18.21 -10.35 11.04
C LYS A 50 17.38 -10.85 9.85
N PRO A 51 17.99 -11.56 8.89
CA PRO A 51 17.23 -12.32 7.88
C PRO A 51 16.19 -13.23 8.54
N GLY A 52 14.99 -13.28 7.97
CA GLY A 52 13.84 -14.01 8.51
C GLY A 52 12.98 -13.22 9.50
N ALA A 53 13.48 -12.12 10.06
CA ALA A 53 12.69 -11.23 10.90
C ALA A 53 11.57 -10.54 10.09
N THR A 54 10.53 -10.09 10.80
CA THR A 54 9.52 -9.18 10.24
C THR A 54 9.56 -7.89 11.02
N VAL A 55 9.75 -6.78 10.32
CA VAL A 55 9.83 -5.43 10.89
C VAL A 55 8.52 -4.68 10.68
N THR A 56 8.29 -3.68 11.52
CA THR A 56 7.19 -2.72 11.41
C THR A 56 7.66 -1.46 10.70
N PHE A 57 6.93 -1.06 9.67
CA PHE A 57 7.05 0.26 9.05
C PHE A 57 5.71 0.98 9.10
N GLY A 58 5.58 1.96 9.98
CA GLY A 58 4.33 2.68 10.27
C GLY A 58 4.56 4.19 10.33
N GLY A 59 5.40 4.72 9.46
CA GLY A 59 5.71 6.16 9.36
C GLY A 59 4.71 6.96 8.53
N ASP A 60 3.77 6.31 7.85
CA ASP A 60 2.85 6.96 6.92
C ASP A 60 1.43 7.06 7.46
N GLU A 61 0.73 8.09 7.01
CA GLU A 61 -0.71 8.21 7.19
C GLU A 61 -1.41 8.43 5.86
N LEU A 62 -2.68 8.05 5.83
CA LEU A 62 -3.54 8.22 4.68
C LEU A 62 -4.71 9.14 5.06
N HIS A 63 -4.85 10.21 4.29
CA HIS A 63 -5.94 11.17 4.39
C HIS A 63 -6.78 11.18 3.13
N ASN A 64 -8.10 11.12 3.30
CA ASN A 64 -9.02 11.31 2.18
C ASN A 64 -9.62 12.72 2.23
N PHE A 65 -9.04 13.64 1.45
CA PHE A 65 -9.55 15.01 1.29
C PHE A 65 -10.58 15.13 0.16
N GLY A 66 -11.02 14.00 -0.40
CA GLY A 66 -12.08 13.94 -1.39
C GLY A 66 -13.47 14.11 -0.78
N LYS A 67 -14.48 13.96 -1.63
CA LYS A 67 -15.91 14.04 -1.24
C LYS A 67 -16.59 12.67 -1.14
N LYS A 68 -15.86 11.59 -1.41
CA LYS A 68 -16.37 10.21 -1.48
C LYS A 68 -15.39 9.28 -0.80
N GLU A 69 -15.87 8.12 -0.38
CA GLU A 69 -15.02 7.09 0.21
C GLU A 69 -13.94 6.62 -0.76
N VAL A 70 -12.75 6.43 -0.21
CA VAL A 70 -11.63 5.75 -0.86
C VAL A 70 -11.65 4.29 -0.43
N VAL A 71 -11.44 3.38 -1.38
CA VAL A 71 -11.26 1.95 -1.11
C VAL A 71 -9.84 1.56 -1.51
N VAL A 72 -9.09 0.99 -0.58
CA VAL A 72 -7.71 0.54 -0.84
C VAL A 72 -7.73 -0.81 -1.56
N ASP A 73 -7.16 -0.86 -2.77
CA ASP A 73 -7.11 -2.06 -3.60
C ASP A 73 -5.86 -2.90 -3.33
N SER A 74 -4.71 -2.24 -3.17
CA SER A 74 -3.45 -2.93 -2.88
C SER A 74 -2.44 -2.03 -2.19
N VAL A 75 -1.54 -2.66 -1.44
CA VAL A 75 -0.37 -2.01 -0.82
C VAL A 75 0.87 -2.79 -1.23
N ARG A 76 1.91 -2.09 -1.67
CA ARG A 76 3.17 -2.68 -2.17
C ARG A 76 4.38 -1.90 -1.71
N LEU A 77 5.52 -2.57 -1.62
CA LEU A 77 6.82 -1.91 -1.43
C LEU A 77 7.33 -1.41 -2.78
N ALA A 78 7.89 -0.21 -2.81
CA ALA A 78 8.55 0.35 -3.98
C ALA A 78 10.03 -0.05 -4.00
N GLU A 79 10.48 -0.65 -5.10
CA GLU A 79 11.85 -1.13 -5.32
C GLU A 79 12.44 -1.94 -4.15
N PRO A 80 11.76 -3.02 -3.69
CA PRO A 80 12.27 -3.82 -2.59
C PRO A 80 13.48 -4.66 -3.02
N HIS A 81 14.57 -4.56 -2.27
CA HIS A 81 15.76 -5.40 -2.37
C HIS A 81 15.97 -6.12 -1.04
N GLY A 82 15.88 -7.45 -1.04
CA GLY A 82 16.00 -8.24 0.20
C GLY A 82 14.84 -8.03 1.20
N LEU A 83 13.76 -7.35 0.80
CA LEU A 83 12.54 -7.17 1.58
C LEU A 83 11.36 -7.82 0.87
N ARG A 84 10.41 -8.33 1.64
CA ARG A 84 9.15 -8.87 1.12
C ARG A 84 7.97 -8.31 1.90
N PHE A 85 6.97 -7.78 1.19
CA PHE A 85 5.70 -7.41 1.79
C PHE A 85 5.05 -8.63 2.46
N ALA A 86 4.60 -8.49 3.71
CA ALA A 86 3.88 -9.54 4.42
C ALA A 86 2.42 -9.16 4.69
N ALA A 87 2.18 -7.95 5.22
CA ALA A 87 0.84 -7.45 5.50
C ALA A 87 0.83 -5.92 5.59
N ALA A 88 -0.36 -5.32 5.48
CA ALA A 88 -0.60 -3.93 5.80
C ALA A 88 -1.90 -3.80 6.59
N VAL A 89 -1.89 -2.93 7.60
CA VAL A 89 -3.06 -2.58 8.41
C VAL A 89 -3.23 -1.07 8.47
N LEU A 90 -4.48 -0.62 8.60
CA LEU A 90 -4.80 0.75 8.99
C LEU A 90 -5.07 0.79 10.48
N VAL A 91 -4.41 1.72 11.17
CA VAL A 91 -4.54 1.95 12.61
C VAL A 91 -5.13 3.35 12.81
N PRO A 92 -6.24 3.49 13.56
CA PRO A 92 -6.68 4.81 13.99
C PRO A 92 -5.60 5.48 14.84
N ALA A 93 -5.19 6.69 14.46
CA ALA A 93 -4.19 7.48 15.17
C ALA A 93 -4.76 8.86 15.50
N THR A 94 -4.60 9.32 16.74
CA THR A 94 -5.08 10.65 17.19
C THR A 94 -3.95 11.55 17.69
N THR A 95 -2.83 10.96 18.10
CA THR A 95 -1.71 11.68 18.74
C THR A 95 -0.38 11.45 18.04
N SER A 96 -0.11 10.22 17.59
CA SER A 96 1.16 9.83 16.98
C SER A 96 0.97 8.61 16.09
N PHE A 97 1.94 8.35 15.22
CA PHE A 97 2.05 7.12 14.45
C PHE A 97 2.77 6.03 15.23
N ILE A 98 2.60 4.78 14.80
CA ILE A 98 3.31 3.62 15.33
C ILE A 98 4.83 3.81 15.16
N GLY A 99 5.25 4.47 14.07
CA GLY A 99 6.65 4.66 13.74
C GLY A 99 7.28 3.37 13.23
N TYR A 100 8.51 3.09 13.66
CA TYR A 100 9.31 2.01 13.11
C TYR A 100 9.79 1.08 14.24
N ASP A 101 9.73 -0.23 14.01
CA ASP A 101 10.16 -1.24 14.99
C ASP A 101 10.80 -2.41 14.26
N ASN A 102 11.85 -2.99 14.82
CA ASN A 102 12.47 -4.19 14.26
C ASN A 102 11.71 -5.50 14.55
N HIS A 103 10.52 -5.41 15.14
CA HIS A 103 9.58 -6.50 15.34
C HIS A 103 8.21 -6.18 14.72
N TYR A 104 7.50 -7.23 14.30
CA TYR A 104 6.09 -7.18 13.95
C TYR A 104 5.34 -8.36 14.63
N PRO A 105 4.22 -8.13 15.34
CA PRO A 105 3.64 -6.82 15.69
C PRO A 105 4.63 -5.88 16.41
N PRO A 106 4.40 -4.55 16.39
CA PRO A 106 5.27 -3.59 17.06
C PRO A 106 5.39 -3.91 18.55
N SER A 107 6.55 -3.64 19.13
CA SER A 107 6.80 -3.88 20.55
C SER A 107 5.89 -3.04 21.44
N LYS A 108 5.72 -3.44 22.70
CA LYS A 108 4.94 -2.65 23.68
C LYS A 108 5.47 -1.22 23.83
N PHE A 109 6.79 -1.03 23.67
CA PHE A 109 7.41 0.29 23.72
C PHE A 109 6.95 1.16 22.54
N ALA A 110 6.98 0.62 21.31
CA ALA A 110 6.45 1.32 20.13
C ALA A 110 4.94 1.58 20.24
N LEU A 111 4.20 0.68 20.86
CA LEU A 111 2.75 0.85 21.07
C LEU A 111 2.39 1.87 22.15
N ALA A 112 3.30 2.19 23.08
CA ALA A 112 3.02 3.13 24.17
C ALA A 112 2.74 4.55 23.65
N SER A 113 3.29 4.94 22.49
CA SER A 113 3.14 6.28 21.90
C SER A 113 1.81 6.47 21.15
N VAL A 114 1.18 5.40 20.68
CA VAL A 114 -0.08 5.44 19.91
C VAL A 114 -1.33 5.12 20.75
N GLY A 115 -1.14 4.74 22.01
CA GLY A 115 -2.23 4.36 22.91
C GLY A 115 -2.99 3.12 22.45
N THR A 116 -4.32 3.16 22.55
CA THR A 116 -5.21 2.00 22.31
C THR A 116 -5.47 1.70 20.83
N GLY A 117 -5.02 2.56 19.90
CA GLY A 117 -5.35 2.49 18.47
C GLY A 117 -5.00 1.15 17.81
N TRP A 118 -3.90 0.50 18.24
CA TRP A 118 -3.43 -0.76 17.66
C TRP A 118 -4.43 -1.93 17.79
N GLN A 119 -5.22 -1.95 18.85
CA GLN A 119 -6.25 -2.98 19.05
C GLN A 119 -7.39 -2.87 18.01
N HIS A 120 -7.57 -1.67 17.45
CA HIS A 120 -8.59 -1.36 16.44
C HIS A 120 -8.04 -1.40 15.01
N ARG A 121 -6.84 -1.95 14.82
CA ARG A 121 -6.26 -2.10 13.49
C ARG A 121 -7.13 -3.03 12.64
N ARG A 122 -7.18 -2.74 11.35
CA ARG A 122 -7.88 -3.55 10.35
C ARG A 122 -6.99 -3.77 9.12
N PRO A 123 -7.16 -4.85 8.36
CA PRO A 123 -6.45 -5.02 7.09
C PRO A 123 -6.57 -3.77 6.23
N ALA A 124 -5.47 -3.32 5.61
CA ALA A 124 -5.52 -2.14 4.76
C ALA A 124 -6.21 -2.41 3.44
N VAL A 125 -5.94 -3.56 2.81
CA VAL A 125 -6.60 -3.96 1.57
C VAL A 125 -8.09 -4.22 1.82
N GLY A 126 -8.94 -3.61 0.99
CA GLY A 126 -10.39 -3.62 1.13
C GLY A 126 -10.93 -2.63 2.17
N ALA A 127 -10.07 -1.93 2.92
CA ALA A 127 -10.54 -0.92 3.86
C ALA A 127 -11.05 0.32 3.14
N THR A 128 -12.10 0.91 3.71
CA THR A 128 -12.64 2.19 3.29
C THR A 128 -12.11 3.33 4.17
N ILE A 129 -11.77 4.45 3.54
CA ILE A 129 -11.38 5.69 4.22
C ILE A 129 -12.42 6.75 3.86
N ALA A 130 -13.18 7.19 4.87
CA ALA A 130 -14.20 8.21 4.70
C ALA A 130 -13.56 9.59 4.42
N PRO A 131 -14.28 10.50 3.73
CA PRO A 131 -13.88 11.90 3.63
C PRO A 131 -13.55 12.52 4.99
N GLN A 132 -12.48 13.30 5.03
CA GLN A 132 -12.01 14.00 6.23
C GLN A 132 -12.02 15.52 6.01
N PRO A 133 -12.24 16.31 7.08
CA PRO A 133 -12.03 17.75 7.00
C PRO A 133 -10.54 18.06 6.78
N ALA A 134 -10.22 19.29 6.37
CA ALA A 134 -8.83 19.73 6.14
C ALA A 134 -7.92 19.57 7.37
N ASN A 135 -8.49 19.68 8.58
CA ASN A 135 -7.79 19.51 9.86
C ASN A 135 -8.39 18.34 10.65
N PRO A 136 -8.12 17.09 10.26
CA PRO A 136 -8.70 15.94 10.92
C PRO A 136 -8.10 15.74 12.32
N LYS A 137 -8.96 15.42 13.29
CA LYS A 137 -8.54 15.08 14.67
C LYS A 137 -8.05 13.64 14.82
N ALA A 138 -8.29 12.82 13.81
CA ALA A 138 -7.89 11.42 13.77
C ALA A 138 -7.51 11.06 12.34
N THR A 139 -6.45 10.28 12.20
CA THR A 139 -5.86 9.88 10.92
C THR A 139 -5.79 8.36 10.85
N HIS A 140 -5.48 7.85 9.66
CA HIS A 140 -5.28 6.41 9.44
C HIS A 140 -3.80 6.15 9.20
N ASN A 141 -3.09 5.77 10.26
CA ASN A 141 -1.69 5.36 10.15
C ASN A 141 -1.63 4.03 9.38
N LEU A 142 -0.91 4.04 8.26
CA LEU A 142 -0.65 2.87 7.43
C LEU A 142 0.58 2.15 7.99
N VAL A 143 0.37 0.91 8.45
CA VAL A 143 1.43 0.12 9.09
C VAL A 143 1.65 -1.17 8.32
N LEU A 144 2.89 -1.38 7.91
CA LEU A 144 3.32 -2.54 7.15
C LEU A 144 4.11 -3.51 8.02
N ALA A 145 3.82 -4.79 7.81
CA ALA A 145 4.70 -5.89 8.19
C ALA A 145 5.59 -6.21 7.00
N ILE A 146 6.91 -6.08 7.17
CA ILE A 146 7.89 -6.30 6.11
C ILE A 146 8.86 -7.41 6.54
N ARG A 147 8.92 -8.48 5.77
CA ARG A 147 9.85 -9.59 6.03
C ARG A 147 11.22 -9.29 5.44
N VAL A 148 12.25 -9.42 6.28
CA VAL A 148 13.66 -9.38 5.88
C VAL A 148 14.01 -10.72 5.25
N THR A 149 14.44 -10.70 4.00
CA THR A 149 14.76 -11.92 3.22
C THR A 149 16.19 -11.94 2.70
N GLY A 150 16.80 -10.77 2.48
CA GLY A 150 18.20 -10.65 2.10
C GLY A 150 19.15 -10.60 3.30
N THR A 151 20.43 -10.72 3.00
CA THR A 151 21.52 -10.65 3.99
C THR A 151 22.40 -9.41 3.81
N SER A 152 22.33 -8.72 2.67
CA SER A 152 23.13 -7.53 2.35
C SER A 152 22.31 -6.53 1.52
N HIS A 153 22.59 -5.24 1.68
CA HIS A 153 21.91 -4.12 0.99
C HIS A 153 20.38 -4.22 1.02
N VAL A 154 19.83 -4.60 2.17
CA VAL A 154 18.39 -4.78 2.34
C VAL A 154 17.70 -3.42 2.41
N ARG A 155 16.84 -3.09 1.44
CA ARG A 155 16.21 -1.77 1.35
C ARG A 155 14.91 -1.74 0.54
N MET A 156 14.16 -0.64 0.67
CA MET A 156 13.09 -0.20 -0.24
C MET A 156 13.10 1.33 -0.36
N LYS A 157 12.49 1.88 -1.41
CA LYS A 157 12.40 3.34 -1.63
C LYS A 157 11.08 3.98 -1.19
N GLY A 158 10.14 3.18 -0.69
CA GLY A 158 8.84 3.65 -0.26
C GLY A 158 7.77 2.59 -0.41
N ILE A 159 6.53 3.05 -0.46
CA ILE A 159 5.30 2.30 -0.47
C ILE A 159 4.42 2.86 -1.57
N THR A 160 3.69 1.97 -2.23
CA THR A 160 2.66 2.32 -3.20
C THR A 160 1.33 1.78 -2.73
N VAL A 161 0.30 2.63 -2.77
CA VAL A 161 -1.09 2.27 -2.47
C VAL A 161 -1.91 2.51 -3.73
N ASP A 162 -2.45 1.44 -4.31
CA ASP A 162 -3.47 1.57 -5.35
C ASP A 162 -4.84 1.58 -4.68
N TYR A 163 -5.71 2.46 -5.14
CA TYR A 163 -7.04 2.64 -4.57
C TYR A 163 -8.02 3.14 -5.61
N HIS A 164 -9.31 3.12 -5.28
CA HIS A 164 -10.35 3.69 -6.11
C HIS A 164 -11.35 4.53 -5.33
N VAL A 165 -12.06 5.39 -6.07
CA VAL A 165 -13.18 6.21 -5.59
C VAL A 165 -14.30 6.08 -6.60
N GLY A 166 -15.38 5.37 -6.22
CA GLY A 166 -16.37 4.91 -7.20
C GLY A 166 -15.71 4.08 -8.30
N GLY A 167 -15.95 4.40 -9.58
CA GLY A 167 -15.37 3.66 -10.70
C GLY A 167 -13.94 4.06 -11.11
N LYS A 168 -13.32 5.04 -10.46
CA LYS A 168 -12.04 5.64 -10.89
C LYS A 168 -10.88 5.19 -10.00
N LYS A 169 -9.78 4.76 -10.63
CA LYS A 169 -8.57 4.25 -9.97
C LYS A 169 -7.48 5.29 -9.87
N TYR A 170 -6.71 5.22 -8.80
CA TYR A 170 -5.65 6.14 -8.43
C TYR A 170 -4.49 5.38 -7.79
N ARG A 171 -3.36 6.07 -7.67
CA ARG A 171 -2.17 5.58 -7.00
C ARG A 171 -1.62 6.67 -6.11
N TRP A 172 -1.41 6.33 -4.86
CA TRP A 172 -0.65 7.13 -3.91
C TRP A 172 0.72 6.47 -3.70
N HIS A 173 1.74 7.28 -3.46
CA HIS A 173 3.08 6.81 -3.11
C HIS A 173 3.70 7.74 -2.08
N ASN A 174 4.54 7.19 -1.21
CA ASN A 174 5.46 7.99 -0.40
C ASN A 174 6.90 7.84 -0.90
N VAL A 175 7.79 8.63 -0.31
CA VAL A 175 9.23 8.64 -0.60
C VAL A 175 10.10 8.30 0.63
N MET A 176 9.47 7.83 1.72
CA MET A 176 10.21 7.39 2.90
C MET A 176 10.82 6.01 2.65
N SER A 177 12.14 5.98 2.53
CA SER A 177 12.90 4.74 2.33
C SER A 177 13.14 3.99 3.63
N LEU A 178 13.38 2.69 3.52
CA LEU A 178 13.79 1.82 4.62
C LEU A 178 15.06 1.08 4.20
N SER A 179 16.09 1.13 5.03
CA SER A 179 17.24 0.25 5.00
C SER A 179 17.24 -0.65 6.23
N VAL A 180 17.56 -1.93 6.04
CA VAL A 180 17.69 -2.90 7.13
C VAL A 180 19.13 -3.35 7.25
N GLU A 181 19.69 -3.15 8.43
CA GLU A 181 21.02 -3.61 8.78
C GLU A 181 20.92 -5.00 9.40
N THR A 182 21.41 -5.98 8.65
CA THR A 182 21.36 -7.39 9.00
C THR A 182 22.51 -7.82 9.91
N GLU A 183 23.53 -6.97 10.04
CA GLU A 183 24.69 -7.17 10.90
C GLU A 183 24.65 -6.24 12.13
N LYS A 184 25.38 -6.63 13.19
CA LYS A 184 25.24 -6.10 14.57
C LYS A 184 25.64 -4.62 14.74
N LYS A 185 26.04 -3.90 13.68
CA LYS A 185 26.53 -2.52 13.73
C LYS A 185 26.25 -1.81 12.40
N ALA A 186 25.23 -0.94 12.29
CA ALA A 186 25.23 0.01 11.16
C ALA A 186 24.15 1.10 11.11
N CYS A 187 23.08 1.12 11.91
CA CYS A 187 22.22 2.31 11.93
C CYS A 187 22.95 3.44 12.66
N ARG A 188 23.64 4.30 11.90
CA ARG A 188 24.38 5.49 12.34
C ARG A 188 23.78 6.73 11.70
#